data_AF-A0A1F8B2J9-F1
#
_entry.id   AF-A0A1F8B2J9-F1
#
_cell.length_a   1.000
_cell.length_b   1.000
_cell.length_c   1.000
_cell.angle_alpha   90.00
_cell.angle_beta   90.00
_cell.angle_gamma   90.00
#
_symmetry.space_group_name_H-M   'P 1'
#
loop_
_entity.id
_entity.type
_entity.pdbx_description
1 polymer ?
#
loop_
_entity_poly.entity_id
_entity_poly.type
_entity_poly.pdbx_seq_one_letter_code
_entity_poly.pdbx_strand_id
1 'polypeptide(L)'
;MQELKVRKKDQSQEDWSYDKLLASIGKAGVEIKEAQIIASKIESWAGSSSENGIVDSEKLREKVFEVMKDTHPAEADSYQVFRKS
;
A
#
# COMPACT_ATOMS: atom_id res chain seq x y z
N MET A 1 -14.98 12.38 5.27
CA MET A 1 -13.80 11.48 5.25
C MET A 1 -12.59 12.36 5.45
N GLN A 2 -11.65 12.01 6.34
CA GLN A 2 -10.39 12.74 6.43
C GLN A 2 -9.65 12.59 5.10
N GLU A 3 -9.09 13.69 4.58
CA GLU A 3 -8.20 13.64 3.42
C GLU A 3 -6.91 12.95 3.85
N LEU A 4 -6.81 11.65 3.58
CA LEU A 4 -5.61 10.87 3.85
C LEU A 4 -4.51 11.29 2.87
N LYS A 5 -3.32 11.55 3.40
CA LYS A 5 -2.13 11.90 2.63
C LYS A 5 -1.02 10.91 2.87
N VAL A 6 -0.18 10.73 1.86
CA VAL A 6 1.01 9.88 1.93
C VAL A 6 2.24 10.78 1.93
N ARG A 7 3.08 10.66 2.96
CA ARG A 7 4.37 11.35 3.04
C ARG A 7 5.45 10.51 2.38
N LYS A 8 6.11 11.08 1.38
CA LYS A 8 7.24 10.49 0.67
C LYS A 8 8.52 10.65 1.48
N LYS A 9 9.57 9.94 1.06
CA LYS A 9 10.89 9.95 1.70
C LYS A 9 11.54 11.34 1.72
N ASP A 10 11.23 12.17 0.74
CA ASP A 10 11.69 13.57 0.61
C ASP A 10 10.85 14.57 1.43
N GLN A 11 9.97 14.08 2.33
CA GLN A 11 9.01 14.86 3.12
C GLN A 11 7.87 15.50 2.30
N SER A 12 7.87 15.38 0.97
CA SER A 12 6.73 15.81 0.16
C SER A 12 5.49 14.95 0.48
N GLN A 13 4.31 15.55 0.33
CA GLN A 13 3.04 14.87 0.56
C GLN A 13 2.27 14.76 -0.74
N GLU A 14 1.59 13.64 -0.93
CA GLU A 14 0.61 13.46 -1.99
C GLU A 14 -0.71 12.95 -1.42
N ASP A 15 -1.79 13.19 -2.15
CA ASP A 15 -3.10 12.67 -1.75
C ASP A 15 -3.10 11.14 -1.88
N TRP A 16 -3.77 10.48 -0.93
CA TRP A 16 -4.03 9.06 -1.00
C TRP A 16 -4.71 8.69 -2.32
N SER A 17 -4.28 7.58 -2.91
CA SER A 17 -4.88 7.06 -4.14
C SER A 17 -5.01 5.55 -4.04
N TYR A 18 -6.26 5.12 -3.92
CA TYR A 18 -6.64 3.71 -3.95
C TYR A 18 -6.22 3.04 -5.27
N ASP A 19 -6.39 3.75 -6.40
CA ASP A 19 -6.01 3.25 -7.73
C ASP A 19 -4.50 3.01 -7.87
N LYS A 20 -3.66 3.90 -7.30
CA LYS A 20 -2.21 3.68 -7.27
C LYS A 20 -1.84 2.42 -6.47
N LEU A 21 -2.53 2.21 -5.34
CA LEU A 21 -2.31 1.03 -4.50
C LEU A 21 -2.71 -0.25 -5.24
N LEU A 22 -3.90 -0.28 -5.84
CA LEU A 22 -4.37 -1.37 -6.69
C LEU A 22 -3.40 -1.69 -7.82
N ALA A 23 -2.97 -0.67 -8.57
CA ALA A 23 -2.04 -0.84 -9.68
C ALA A 23 -0.68 -1.38 -9.20
N SER A 24 -0.22 -0.95 -8.03
CA SER A 24 1.02 -1.45 -7.43
C SER A 24 0.92 -2.92 -7.02
N ILE A 25 -0.21 -3.35 -6.46
CA ILE A 25 -0.45 -4.74 -6.06
C ILE A 25 -0.62 -5.63 -7.31
N GLY A 26 -1.36 -5.16 -8.31
CA GLY A 26 -1.55 -5.89 -9.58
C GLY A 26 -0.25 -6.11 -10.36
N LYS A 27 0.67 -5.14 -10.33
CA LYS A 27 2.02 -5.29 -10.92
C LYS A 27 2.84 -6.43 -10.31
N ALA A 28 2.54 -6.83 -9.08
CA ALA A 28 3.19 -7.96 -8.43
C ALA A 28 2.58 -9.32 -8.78
N GLY A 29 1.53 -9.35 -9.63
CA GLY A 29 0.89 -10.56 -10.12
C GLY A 29 -0.41 -10.94 -9.40
N VAL A 30 -0.90 -10.12 -8.48
CA VAL A 30 -2.16 -10.39 -7.77
C VAL A 30 -3.36 -10.10 -8.67
N GLU A 31 -4.28 -11.06 -8.75
CA GLU A 31 -5.56 -10.93 -9.45
C GLU A 31 -6.39 -9.75 -8.95
N ILE A 32 -7.14 -9.09 -9.85
CA ILE A 32 -7.80 -7.80 -9.54
C ILE A 32 -8.75 -7.87 -8.33
N LYS A 33 -9.47 -8.98 -8.16
CA LYS A 33 -10.40 -9.19 -7.03
C LYS A 33 -9.66 -9.26 -5.70
N GLU A 34 -8.57 -10.02 -5.66
CA GLU A 34 -7.73 -10.14 -4.46
C GLU A 34 -6.97 -8.83 -4.19
N ALA A 35 -6.51 -8.14 -5.23
CA ALA A 35 -5.89 -6.83 -5.12
C ALA A 35 -6.85 -5.80 -4.48
N GLN A 36 -8.14 -5.83 -4.81
CA GLN A 36 -9.17 -4.99 -4.16
C GLN A 36 -9.35 -5.32 -2.68
N ILE A 37 -9.34 -6.61 -2.33
CA ILE A 37 -9.43 -7.04 -0.93
C ILE A 37 -8.22 -6.55 -0.13
N ILE A 38 -7.01 -6.70 -0.68
CA ILE A 38 -5.78 -6.22 -0.06
C ILE A 38 -5.80 -4.69 0.05
N ALA A 39 -6.13 -3.98 -1.03
CA ALA A 39 -6.17 -2.53 -1.05
C ALA A 39 -7.17 -1.96 -0.02
N SER A 40 -8.35 -2.59 0.13
CA SER A 40 -9.35 -2.20 1.14
C SER A 40 -8.85 -2.38 2.58
N LYS A 41 -8.15 -3.49 2.85
CA LYS A 41 -7.51 -3.74 4.16
C LYS A 41 -6.46 -2.69 4.48
N ILE A 42 -5.65 -2.34 3.47
CA ILE A 42 -4.59 -1.35 3.62
C ILE A 42 -5.15 0.07 3.77
N GLU A 43 -6.20 0.43 3.05
CA GLU A 43 -6.89 1.72 3.22
C GLU A 43 -7.45 1.86 4.64
N SER A 44 -8.11 0.81 5.15
CA SER A 44 -8.63 0.78 6.51
C SER A 44 -7.52 0.94 7.55
N TRP A 45 -6.40 0.23 7.37
CA TRP A 45 -5.22 0.34 8.22
C TRP A 45 -4.56 1.73 8.13
N ALA A 46 -4.49 2.32 6.95
CA ALA A 46 -3.87 3.63 6.75
C ALA A 46 -4.71 4.72 7.43
N GLY A 47 -6.04 4.62 7.37
CA GLY A 47 -6.94 5.48 8.12
C GLY A 47 -6.69 5.42 9.63
N SER A 48 -6.57 4.21 10.20
CA SER A 48 -6.34 4.04 11.64
C SER A 48 -4.91 4.34 12.10
N SER A 49 -3.92 4.20 11.21
CA SER A 49 -2.49 4.34 11.52
C SER A 49 -1.90 5.68 11.09
N SER A 50 -2.73 6.55 10.50
CA SER A 50 -2.31 7.90 10.11
C SER A 50 -2.14 8.81 11.31
N GLU A 51 -1.10 9.63 11.28
CA GLU A 51 -0.86 10.69 12.26
C GLU A 51 -1.27 12.01 11.61
N ASN A 52 -2.30 12.68 12.15
CA ASN A 52 -2.89 13.89 11.55
C ASN A 52 -3.33 13.71 10.08
N GLY A 53 -3.84 12.52 9.73
CA GLY A 53 -4.25 12.20 8.36
C GLY A 53 -3.08 11.94 7.39
N ILE A 54 -1.87 11.75 7.89
CA ILE A 54 -0.67 11.47 7.09
C ILE A 54 -0.13 10.09 7.42
N VAL A 55 0.15 9.27 6.40
CA VAL A 55 0.84 7.98 6.53
C VAL A 55 2.17 8.02 5.77
N ASP A 56 3.22 7.46 6.36
CA ASP A 56 4.53 7.37 5.70
C ASP A 56 4.52 6.32 4.58
N SER A 57 5.03 6.67 3.40
CA SER A 57 5.06 5.78 2.24
C SER A 57 5.91 4.50 2.46
N GLU A 58 6.87 4.53 3.38
CA GLU A 58 7.66 3.36 3.78
C GLU A 58 6.82 2.41 4.65
N LYS A 59 6.17 2.93 5.70
CA LYS A 59 5.24 2.16 6.54
C LYS A 59 4.09 1.57 5.72
N LEU A 60 3.54 2.35 4.79
CA LEU A 60 2.49 1.89 3.89
C LEU A 60 2.95 0.68 3.06
N ARG A 61 4.14 0.76 2.46
CA ARG A 61 4.70 -0.35 1.67
C ARG A 61 5.03 -1.58 2.51
N GLU A 62 5.55 -1.38 3.71
CA GLU A 62 5.78 -2.48 4.66
C GLU A 62 4.48 -3.19 5.01
N LYS A 63 3.40 -2.43 5.25
CA LYS A 63 2.10 -3.03 5.52
C LYS A 63 1.54 -3.78 4.32
N VAL A 64 1.67 -3.24 3.11
CA VAL A 64 1.25 -3.94 1.88
C VAL A 64 1.99 -5.27 1.76
N PHE A 65 3.32 -5.26 1.95
CA PHE A 65 4.12 -6.47 1.92
C PHE A 65 3.69 -7.48 3.00
N GLU A 66 3.44 -7.04 4.24
CA GLU A 66 2.97 -7.89 5.33
C GLU A 66 1.64 -8.59 4.97
N VAL A 67 0.66 -7.83 4.48
CA VAL A 67 -0.66 -8.37 4.10
C VAL A 67 -0.55 -9.31 2.90
N MET A 68 0.29 -8.97 1.93
CA MET A 68 0.57 -9.85 0.80
C MET A 68 1.30 -11.11 1.24
N LYS A 69 2.26 -11.05 2.17
CA LYS A 69 3.04 -12.23 2.57
C LYS A 69 2.17 -13.30 3.23
N ASP A 70 1.13 -12.88 3.93
CA ASP A 70 0.17 -13.76 4.60
C ASP A 70 -0.76 -14.50 3.63
N THR A 71 -1.10 -13.89 2.49
CA THR A 71 -2.14 -14.40 1.56
C THR A 71 -1.61 -14.79 0.19
N HIS A 72 -0.55 -14.14 -0.28
CA HIS A 72 0.06 -14.19 -1.61
C HIS A 72 1.60 -14.15 -1.49
N PRO A 73 2.24 -15.16 -0.86
CA PRO A 73 3.65 -15.09 -0.48
C PRO A 73 4.63 -14.98 -1.66
N ALA A 74 4.27 -15.48 -2.84
CA ALA A 74 5.11 -15.42 -4.05
C ALA A 74 5.04 -14.03 -4.72
N GLU A 75 3.84 -13.44 -4.78
CA GLU A 75 3.59 -12.10 -5.27
C GLU A 75 4.16 -11.06 -4.30
N ALA A 76 4.16 -11.33 -2.99
CA ALA A 76 4.80 -10.48 -1.99
C ALA A 76 6.30 -10.32 -2.25
N ASP A 77 6.99 -11.41 -2.62
CA ASP A 77 8.41 -11.37 -2.97
C ASP A 77 8.63 -10.55 -4.26
N SER A 78 7.76 -10.71 -5.26
CA SER A 78 7.76 -9.90 -6.47
C SER A 78 7.53 -8.41 -6.16
N TYR A 79 6.60 -8.09 -5.25
CA TYR A 79 6.33 -6.74 -4.76
C TYR A 79 7.56 -6.13 -4.06
N GLN A 80 8.30 -6.94 -3.30
CA GLN A 80 9.52 -6.49 -2.63
C GLN A 80 10.68 -6.23 -3.59
N VAL A 81 10.76 -6.93 -4.72
CA VAL A 81 11.78 -6.65 -5.76
C VAL A 81 11.55 -5.28 -6.40
N PHE A 82 10.29 -4.88 -6.62
CA PHE A 82 9.95 -3.53 -7.09
C PHE A 82 10.34 -2.41 -6.11
N ARG A 83 10.59 -2.71 -4.82
CA ARG A 83 11.07 -1.74 -3.82
C ARG A 83 12.54 -1.35 -4.03
N LYS A 84 13.34 -2.19 -4.70
CA LYS A 84 14.79 -1.98 -4.87
C LYS A 84 15.18 -1.27 -6.17
N SER A 85 14.24 -1.10 -7.10
CA SER A 85 14.41 -0.44 -8.39
C SER A 85 14.11 1.05 -8.29
#